data_AF-A0A8H5GWE6-F1
#
_entry.id   AF-A0A8H5GWE6-F1
#
_cell.length_a   1.000
_cell.length_b   1.000
_cell.length_c   1.000
_cell.angle_alpha   90.00
_cell.angle_beta   90.00
_cell.angle_gamma   90.00
#
_symmetry.space_group_name_H-M   'P 1'
#
loop_
_entity.id
_entity.type
_entity.pdbx_description
1 polymer ?
#
loop_
_entity_poly.entity_id
_entity_poly.type
_entity_poly.pdbx_seq_one_letter_code
_entity_poly.pdbx_strand_id
1 'polypeptide(L)'
;MLYALTSSPLASSLPENDFTLSAQTVSRSFVASLAFLLYDILLTLDEEIELIWSGRKWSLFKFLYFYIRYVPFILQLFVIFFQIHPLSTLHPYILVKSLKLTSISFVQCLCVYSPLLLVGTEITPLLHFTSKDCAIWEIYQGCLTIAVFAPVDFILVARIYALFHSTPLVQIFVSVCYVASIIAMAVGLALAVPEVTFDGICHTTNVSQKAIINV
;
A
#
# COMPACT_ATOMS: atom_id res chain seq x y z
N MET A 1 -8.82 -12.14 -34.15
CA MET A 1 -8.46 -13.57 -33.96
C MET A 1 -7.34 -13.75 -32.92
N LEU A 2 -7.30 -12.90 -31.88
CA LEU A 2 -6.26 -12.90 -30.84
C LEU A 2 -6.82 -12.43 -29.48
N TYR A 3 -8.09 -12.77 -29.23
CA TYR A 3 -8.82 -12.48 -27.99
C TYR A 3 -9.54 -13.74 -27.46
N ALA A 4 -9.11 -14.92 -27.89
CA ALA A 4 -9.85 -16.17 -27.71
C ALA A 4 -9.13 -17.25 -26.87
N LEU A 5 -8.11 -16.91 -26.08
CA LEU A 5 -7.36 -17.92 -25.29
C LEU A 5 -7.22 -17.61 -23.79
N THR A 6 -8.14 -16.82 -23.22
CA THR A 6 -8.42 -16.86 -21.78
C THR A 6 -9.48 -17.92 -21.51
N SER A 7 -9.08 -19.18 -21.39
CA SER A 7 -9.92 -20.21 -20.77
C SER A 7 -9.07 -21.31 -20.13
N SER A 8 -8.51 -20.98 -18.96
CA SER A 8 -8.25 -22.01 -17.96
C SER A 8 -9.62 -22.56 -17.49
N PRO A 9 -9.82 -23.90 -17.40
CA PRO A 9 -11.16 -24.48 -17.23
C PRO A 9 -11.82 -24.26 -15.85
N LEU A 10 -11.16 -23.57 -14.92
CA LEU A 10 -11.60 -23.44 -13.53
C LEU A 10 -12.27 -22.09 -13.22
N ALA A 11 -12.11 -21.08 -14.09
CA ALA A 11 -12.70 -19.74 -13.93
C ALA A 11 -14.21 -19.68 -14.24
N SER A 12 -14.81 -20.76 -14.74
CA SER A 12 -16.19 -20.80 -15.23
C SER A 12 -17.28 -20.98 -14.16
N SER A 13 -16.92 -21.01 -12.86
CA SER A 13 -17.88 -21.24 -11.77
C SER A 13 -18.07 -20.05 -10.80
N LEU A 14 -17.34 -18.95 -10.97
CA LEU A 14 -17.57 -17.73 -10.19
C LEU A 14 -18.46 -16.77 -11.01
N PRO A 15 -19.57 -16.26 -10.46
CA PRO A 15 -20.43 -15.33 -11.18
C PRO A 15 -19.64 -14.05 -11.50
N GLU A 16 -19.59 -13.63 -12.78
CA GLU A 16 -18.90 -12.42 -13.26
C GLU A 16 -19.19 -11.14 -12.44
N ASN A 17 -20.32 -11.14 -11.75
CA ASN A 17 -20.77 -10.07 -10.86
C ASN A 17 -19.82 -9.85 -9.65
N ASP A 18 -19.18 -10.89 -9.12
CA ASP A 18 -18.35 -10.79 -7.91
C ASP A 18 -16.99 -10.13 -8.20
N PHE A 19 -16.38 -10.44 -9.35
CA PHE A 19 -15.12 -9.83 -9.76
C PHE A 19 -15.29 -8.33 -10.05
N THR A 20 -16.35 -7.96 -10.78
CA THR A 20 -16.64 -6.55 -11.10
C THR A 20 -16.99 -5.73 -9.86
N LEU A 21 -17.69 -6.33 -8.87
CA LEU A 21 -17.98 -5.71 -7.59
C LEU A 21 -16.70 -5.47 -6.76
N SER A 22 -15.78 -6.44 -6.75
CA SER A 22 -14.50 -6.33 -6.06
C SER A 22 -13.66 -5.17 -6.61
N ALA A 23 -13.55 -5.07 -7.94
CA ALA A 23 -12.85 -3.99 -8.61
C ALA A 23 -13.47 -2.61 -8.33
N GLN A 24 -14.80 -2.50 -8.32
CA GLN A 24 -15.49 -1.25 -7.99
C GLN A 24 -15.29 -0.84 -6.52
N THR A 25 -15.32 -1.81 -5.60
CA THR A 25 -15.11 -1.57 -4.17
C THR A 25 -13.72 -0.98 -3.92
N VAL A 26 -12.70 -1.57 -4.55
CA VAL A 26 -11.33 -1.08 -4.48
C VAL A 26 -11.22 0.37 -4.98
N SER A 27 -11.80 0.67 -6.15
CA SER A 27 -11.78 2.03 -6.71
C SER A 27 -12.45 3.07 -5.79
N ARG A 28 -13.59 2.74 -5.18
CA ARG A 28 -14.28 3.62 -4.23
C ARG A 28 -13.44 3.89 -2.98
N SER A 29 -12.75 2.87 -2.47
CA SER A 29 -11.85 3.00 -1.32
C SER A 29 -10.67 3.93 -1.59
N PHE A 30 -10.11 3.92 -2.81
CA PHE A 30 -9.02 4.84 -3.21
C PHE A 30 -9.44 6.32 -3.15
N VAL A 31 -10.67 6.62 -3.58
CA VAL A 31 -11.21 7.99 -3.54
C VAL A 31 -11.51 8.42 -2.10
N ALA A 32 -12.09 7.52 -1.30
CA ALA A 32 -12.37 7.79 0.11
C ALA A 32 -11.08 8.06 0.89
N SER A 33 -10.03 7.25 0.70
CA SER A 33 -8.75 7.46 1.38
C SER A 33 -8.07 8.76 0.95
N LEU A 34 -8.16 9.14 -0.33
CA LEU A 34 -7.67 10.44 -0.81
C LEU A 34 -8.37 11.60 -0.11
N ALA A 35 -9.69 11.52 0.05
CA ALA A 35 -10.47 12.56 0.73
C ALA A 35 -10.06 12.68 2.22
N PHE A 36 -9.88 11.56 2.92
CA PHE A 36 -9.40 11.55 4.31
C PHE A 36 -7.98 12.10 4.44
N LEU A 37 -7.06 11.72 3.56
CA LEU A 37 -5.69 12.23 3.55
C LEU A 37 -5.65 13.73 3.28
N LEU A 38 -6.43 14.21 2.30
CA LEU A 38 -6.55 15.63 2.02
C LEU A 38 -7.10 16.39 3.23
N TYR A 39 -8.14 15.84 3.87
CA TYR A 39 -8.75 16.43 5.05
C TYR A 39 -7.77 16.55 6.22
N ASP A 40 -6.98 15.50 6.49
CA ASP A 40 -5.94 15.52 7.53
C ASP A 40 -4.87 16.59 7.25
N ILE A 41 -4.43 16.72 5.99
CA ILE A 41 -3.47 17.76 5.58
C ILE A 41 -4.07 19.14 5.85
N LEU A 42 -5.30 19.40 5.37
CA LEU A 42 -5.95 20.71 5.51
C LEU A 42 -6.15 21.12 6.97
N LEU A 43 -6.52 20.17 7.85
CA LEU A 43 -6.77 20.46 9.27
C LEU A 43 -5.53 21.00 9.99
N THR A 44 -4.36 20.48 9.64
CA THR A 44 -3.10 20.82 10.34
C THR A 44 -2.26 21.86 9.61
N LEU A 45 -2.69 22.28 8.42
CA LEU A 45 -1.92 23.17 7.55
C LEU A 45 -1.67 24.54 8.19
N ASP A 46 -2.61 25.01 9.02
CA ASP A 46 -2.48 26.27 9.75
C ASP A 46 -1.30 26.23 10.73
N GLU A 47 -1.24 25.21 11.59
CA GLU A 47 -0.14 25.00 12.52
C GLU A 47 1.20 24.71 11.80
N GLU A 48 1.16 23.98 10.68
CA GLU A 48 2.35 23.70 9.89
C GLU A 48 2.99 24.96 9.32
N ILE A 49 2.19 25.89 8.78
CA ILE A 49 2.70 27.12 8.19
C ILE A 49 3.41 27.95 9.27
N GLU A 50 2.81 28.06 10.45
CA GLU A 50 3.38 28.83 11.54
C GLU A 50 4.65 28.18 12.10
N LEU A 51 4.64 26.86 12.36
CA LEU A 51 5.74 26.17 13.03
C LEU A 51 6.86 25.72 12.09
N ILE A 52 6.50 25.19 10.91
CA ILE A 52 7.44 24.55 9.98
C ILE A 52 7.89 25.53 8.90
N TRP A 53 6.98 26.32 8.33
CA TRP A 53 7.28 27.17 7.17
C TRP A 53 7.90 28.52 7.56
N SER A 54 7.58 29.06 8.75
CA SER A 54 8.17 30.31 9.27
C SER A 54 9.62 30.15 9.76
N GLY A 55 10.08 28.91 10.00
CA GLY A 55 11.41 28.64 10.56
C GLY A 55 12.56 28.81 9.56
N ARG A 56 13.56 29.64 9.92
CA ARG A 56 14.64 30.14 9.04
C ARG A 56 15.65 29.11 8.48
N LYS A 57 15.73 27.90 9.05
CA LYS A 57 16.67 26.86 8.59
C LYS A 57 15.93 25.57 8.24
N TRP A 58 16.29 25.00 7.10
CA TRP A 58 15.82 23.68 6.66
C TRP A 58 16.66 22.59 7.35
N SER A 59 16.00 21.76 8.16
CA SER A 59 16.59 20.59 8.83
C SER A 59 16.17 19.31 8.12
N LEU A 60 16.97 18.25 8.23
CA LEU A 60 16.62 16.91 7.74
C LEU A 60 15.25 16.45 8.25
N PHE A 61 14.90 16.78 9.50
CA PHE A 61 13.59 16.46 10.07
C PHE A 61 12.43 17.13 9.32
N LYS A 62 12.61 18.37 8.82
CA LYS A 62 11.58 19.03 8.00
C LYS A 62 11.44 18.36 6.64
N PHE A 63 12.55 17.99 6.01
CA PHE A 63 12.52 17.29 4.73
C PHE A 63 11.82 15.92 4.85
N LEU A 64 12.19 15.15 5.88
CA LEU A 64 11.58 13.85 6.15
C LEU A 64 10.07 13.99 6.44
N TYR A 65 9.69 15.03 7.17
CA TYR A 65 8.28 15.36 7.42
C TYR A 65 7.50 15.66 6.13
N PHE A 66 8.01 16.54 5.27
CA PHE A 66 7.40 16.83 3.97
C PHE A 66 7.33 15.58 3.07
N TYR A 67 8.37 14.77 3.10
CA TYR A 67 8.42 13.52 2.34
C TYR A 67 7.32 12.56 2.81
N ILE A 68 7.26 12.25 4.11
CA ILE A 68 6.27 11.31 4.65
C ILE A 68 4.84 11.83 4.46
N ARG A 69 4.60 13.14 4.51
CA ARG A 69 3.25 13.71 4.44
C ARG A 69 2.70 13.89 3.04
N TYR A 70 3.48 14.50 2.14
CA TYR A 70 2.97 14.88 0.82
C TYR A 70 3.21 13.80 -0.24
N VAL A 71 4.19 12.92 -0.05
CA VAL A 71 4.46 11.84 -1.02
C VAL A 71 3.30 10.85 -1.12
N PRO A 72 2.68 10.35 -0.03
CA PRO A 72 1.52 9.46 -0.13
C PRO A 72 0.36 10.09 -0.89
N PHE A 73 0.08 11.38 -0.64
CA PHE A 73 -0.98 12.11 -1.34
C PHE A 73 -0.70 12.23 -2.85
N ILE A 74 0.53 12.58 -3.23
CA ILE A 74 0.94 12.68 -4.63
C ILE A 74 0.90 11.31 -5.32
N LEU A 75 1.35 10.25 -4.63
CA LEU A 75 1.29 8.88 -5.14
C LEU A 75 -0.15 8.41 -5.34
N GLN A 76 -1.05 8.69 -4.38
CA GLN A 76 -2.46 8.35 -4.47
C GLN A 76 -3.13 9.02 -5.68
N LEU A 77 -2.86 10.31 -5.89
CA LEU A 77 -3.33 11.05 -7.07
C LEU A 77 -2.78 10.46 -8.37
N PHE A 78 -1.50 10.08 -8.38
CA PHE A 78 -0.88 9.44 -9.53
C PHE A 78 -1.55 8.10 -9.84
N VAL A 79 -1.76 7.23 -8.86
CA VAL A 79 -2.45 5.94 -9.06
C VAL A 79 -3.85 6.13 -9.64
N ILE A 80 -4.64 7.06 -9.08
CA ILE A 80 -5.98 7.36 -9.58
C ILE A 80 -5.92 7.88 -11.04
N PHE A 81 -4.94 8.73 -11.36
CA PHE A 81 -4.77 9.24 -12.73
C PHE A 81 -4.46 8.13 -13.74
N PHE A 82 -3.58 7.18 -13.41
CA PHE A 82 -3.25 6.05 -14.28
C PHE A 82 -4.40 5.03 -14.38
N GLN A 83 -5.18 4.87 -13.31
CA GLN A 83 -6.37 4.02 -13.32
C GLN A 83 -7.48 4.59 -14.22
N ILE A 84 -7.58 5.91 -14.35
CA ILE A 84 -8.54 6.59 -15.22
C ILE A 84 -8.04 6.68 -16.68
N HIS A 85 -6.72 6.85 -16.88
CA HIS A 85 -6.10 7.00 -18.20
C HIS A 85 -5.02 5.93 -18.45
N PRO A 86 -5.32 4.85 -19.19
CA PRO A 86 -4.31 3.86 -19.55
C PRO A 86 -3.19 4.48 -20.39
N LEU A 87 -1.95 4.04 -20.16
CA LEU A 87 -0.68 4.47 -20.79
C LEU A 87 -0.67 4.50 -22.33
N SER A 88 -1.71 3.98 -22.99
CA SER A 88 -1.88 4.01 -24.45
C SER A 88 -2.07 5.41 -25.05
N THR A 89 -2.32 6.44 -24.23
CA THR A 89 -2.69 7.80 -24.70
C THR A 89 -1.66 8.91 -24.47
N LEU A 90 -0.50 8.66 -23.85
CA LEU A 90 0.46 9.71 -23.48
C LEU A 90 1.80 9.64 -24.25
N HIS A 91 2.09 10.72 -24.97
CA HIS A 91 3.23 10.95 -25.88
C HIS A 91 4.60 11.06 -25.15
N PRO A 92 5.75 10.70 -25.78
CA PRO A 92 7.04 10.41 -25.12
C PRO A 92 7.83 11.55 -24.44
N TYR A 93 7.42 12.82 -24.52
CA TYR A 93 8.24 13.94 -24.02
C TYR A 93 8.06 14.28 -22.51
N ILE A 94 6.99 13.82 -21.86
CA ILE A 94 6.72 14.06 -20.42
C ILE A 94 7.40 12.98 -19.53
N LEU A 95 7.81 11.85 -20.13
CA LEU A 95 8.35 10.66 -19.46
C LEU A 95 9.70 10.87 -18.74
N VAL A 96 10.57 11.75 -19.27
CA VAL A 96 11.98 11.78 -18.84
C VAL A 96 12.27 12.77 -17.70
N LYS A 97 11.47 13.84 -17.59
CA LYS A 97 11.72 14.90 -16.59
C LYS A 97 11.09 14.59 -15.23
N SER A 98 9.98 13.85 -15.21
CA SER A 98 9.43 13.24 -14.00
C SER A 98 10.37 12.19 -13.41
N LEU A 99 11.19 11.52 -14.25
CA LEU A 99 12.04 10.37 -13.91
C LEU A 99 13.08 10.59 -12.79
N LYS A 100 13.60 11.82 -12.61
CA LYS A 100 14.66 12.09 -11.62
C LYS A 100 14.12 12.32 -10.20
N LEU A 101 12.94 12.93 -10.07
CA LEU A 101 12.32 13.17 -8.77
C LEU A 101 11.31 12.08 -8.41
N THR A 102 10.80 11.35 -9.40
CA THR A 102 10.22 10.04 -9.16
C THR A 102 11.27 9.15 -8.53
N SER A 103 12.52 9.06 -8.98
CA SER A 103 13.55 8.10 -8.48
C SER A 103 13.52 7.73 -6.98
N ILE A 104 13.36 8.67 -6.03
CA ILE A 104 13.29 8.33 -4.59
C ILE A 104 11.90 7.79 -4.18
N SER A 105 10.81 8.37 -4.67
CA SER A 105 9.44 7.83 -4.49
C SER A 105 9.14 6.62 -5.38
N PHE A 106 9.90 6.45 -6.46
CA PHE A 106 9.90 5.34 -7.41
C PHE A 106 10.71 4.18 -6.85
N VAL A 107 11.68 4.39 -5.95
CA VAL A 107 12.31 3.29 -5.20
C VAL A 107 11.33 2.72 -4.17
N GLN A 108 10.55 3.56 -3.49
CA GLN A 108 9.50 3.10 -2.58
C GLN A 108 8.32 2.45 -3.33
N CYS A 109 7.91 3.05 -4.45
CA CYS A 109 6.90 2.48 -5.35
C CYS A 109 7.42 1.24 -6.08
N LEU A 110 8.66 1.17 -6.58
CA LEU A 110 9.21 -0.05 -7.19
C LEU A 110 9.43 -1.14 -6.15
N CYS A 111 9.85 -0.85 -4.92
CA CYS A 111 9.99 -1.89 -3.89
C CYS A 111 8.64 -2.50 -3.52
N VAL A 112 7.54 -1.73 -3.47
CA VAL A 112 6.19 -2.22 -3.11
C VAL A 112 5.42 -2.75 -4.32
N TYR A 113 5.58 -2.12 -5.48
CA TYR A 113 4.82 -2.39 -6.70
C TYR A 113 5.54 -3.39 -7.62
N SER A 114 6.87 -3.50 -7.61
CA SER A 114 7.57 -4.56 -8.37
C SER A 114 7.24 -5.96 -7.86
N PRO A 115 7.02 -6.18 -6.54
CA PRO A 115 6.57 -7.47 -6.10
C PRO A 115 5.12 -7.78 -6.49
N LEU A 116 4.25 -6.76 -6.43
CA LEU A 116 2.85 -6.87 -6.87
C LEU A 116 2.72 -7.10 -8.38
N LEU A 117 3.62 -6.51 -9.19
CA LEU A 117 3.68 -6.71 -10.63
C LEU A 117 4.22 -8.09 -11.03
N LEU A 118 4.93 -8.78 -10.15
CA LEU A 118 5.45 -10.12 -10.46
C LEU A 118 4.42 -11.21 -10.15
N VAL A 119 3.40 -10.94 -9.32
CA VAL A 119 2.31 -11.87 -9.04
C VAL A 119 1.29 -11.74 -10.17
N GLY A 120 0.99 -12.85 -10.85
CA GLY A 120 -0.04 -12.88 -11.89
C GLY A 120 0.36 -12.32 -13.26
N THR A 121 1.63 -11.99 -13.53
CA THR A 121 2.06 -11.54 -14.87
C THR A 121 2.56 -12.69 -15.75
N GLU A 122 2.50 -12.50 -17.06
CA GLU A 122 3.00 -13.43 -18.09
C GLU A 122 4.50 -13.77 -17.94
N ILE A 123 5.23 -13.04 -17.07
CA ILE A 123 6.66 -13.23 -16.81
C ILE A 123 6.89 -14.29 -15.72
N THR A 124 5.97 -14.45 -14.77
CA THR A 124 6.05 -15.42 -13.67
C THR A 124 6.23 -16.86 -14.13
N PRO A 125 5.51 -17.40 -15.15
CA PRO A 125 5.69 -18.80 -15.57
C PRO A 125 7.05 -19.08 -16.23
N LEU A 126 7.79 -18.05 -16.69
CA LEU A 126 9.15 -18.20 -17.24
C LEU A 126 10.18 -18.50 -16.14
N LEU A 127 9.88 -18.15 -14.90
CA LEU A 127 10.67 -18.44 -13.71
C LEU A 127 9.91 -19.54 -12.95
N HIS A 128 10.35 -20.79 -13.06
CA HIS A 128 9.69 -21.94 -12.40
C HIS A 128 9.66 -21.77 -10.86
N PHE A 129 8.62 -21.11 -10.33
CA PHE A 129 8.44 -20.88 -8.90
C PHE A 129 7.75 -22.06 -8.22
N THR A 130 8.26 -22.47 -7.06
CA THR A 130 7.61 -23.47 -6.20
C THR A 130 6.65 -22.78 -5.23
N SER A 131 5.64 -23.47 -4.72
CA SER A 131 4.69 -22.90 -3.73
C SER A 131 5.37 -22.31 -2.48
N LYS A 132 6.56 -22.81 -2.11
CA LYS A 132 7.38 -22.26 -1.01
C LYS A 132 7.99 -20.90 -1.36
N ASP A 133 8.38 -20.69 -2.61
CA ASP A 133 8.95 -19.42 -3.07
C ASP A 133 7.87 -18.35 -3.10
N CYS A 134 6.66 -18.70 -3.53
CA CYS A 134 5.48 -17.82 -3.46
C CYS A 134 5.12 -17.42 -2.02
N ALA A 135 5.22 -18.35 -1.06
CA ALA A 135 4.95 -18.05 0.34
C ALA A 135 6.01 -17.09 0.95
N ILE A 136 7.30 -17.30 0.63
CA ILE A 136 8.38 -16.40 1.05
C ILE A 136 8.17 -15.01 0.45
N TRP A 137 7.71 -14.96 -0.80
CA TRP A 137 7.41 -13.73 -1.50
C TRP A 137 6.26 -12.94 -0.87
N GLU A 138 5.15 -13.60 -0.55
CA GLU A 138 4.00 -12.97 0.13
C GLU A 138 4.40 -12.40 1.49
N ILE A 139 5.23 -13.13 2.26
CA ILE A 139 5.80 -12.64 3.53
C ILE A 139 6.63 -11.37 3.31
N TYR A 140 7.47 -11.36 2.27
CA TYR A 140 8.30 -10.21 1.94
C TYR A 140 7.45 -8.97 1.61
N GLN A 141 6.38 -9.14 0.83
CA GLN A 141 5.43 -8.07 0.51
C GLN A 141 4.72 -7.53 1.74
N GLY A 142 4.24 -8.41 2.61
CA GLY A 142 3.58 -8.02 3.86
C GLY A 142 4.53 -7.28 4.81
N CYS A 143 5.77 -7.76 4.97
CA CYS A 143 6.79 -7.08 5.77
C CYS A 143 7.12 -5.68 5.25
N LEU A 144 7.25 -5.54 3.93
CA LEU A 144 7.51 -4.26 3.31
C LEU A 144 6.34 -3.28 3.51
N THR A 145 5.11 -3.78 3.43
CA THR A 145 3.89 -3.00 3.71
C THR A 145 3.90 -2.47 5.14
N ILE A 146 4.20 -3.33 6.13
CA ILE A 146 4.31 -2.91 7.54
C ILE A 146 5.40 -1.85 7.71
N ALA A 147 6.55 -2.01 7.05
CA ALA A 147 7.66 -1.05 7.12
C ALA A 147 7.30 0.35 6.56
N VAL A 148 6.36 0.42 5.61
CA VAL A 148 5.87 1.70 5.05
C VAL A 148 4.79 2.34 5.92
N PHE A 149 3.88 1.54 6.48
CA PHE A 149 2.79 2.06 7.32
C PHE A 149 3.25 2.43 8.73
N ALA A 150 4.22 1.73 9.32
CA ALA A 150 4.69 2.01 10.68
C ALA A 150 5.21 3.45 10.90
N PRO A 151 6.00 4.06 9.99
CA PRO A 151 6.39 5.47 10.11
C PRO A 151 5.21 6.46 10.06
N VAL A 152 4.16 6.13 9.29
CA VAL A 152 2.94 6.97 9.18
C VAL A 152 2.16 6.94 10.49
N ASP A 153 1.99 5.76 11.07
CA ASP A 153 1.34 5.61 12.37
C ASP A 153 2.17 6.24 13.49
N PHE A 154 3.50 6.11 13.43
CA PHE A 154 4.40 6.75 14.37
C PHE A 154 4.25 8.29 14.36
N ILE A 155 4.06 8.92 13.20
CA ILE A 155 3.88 10.39 13.16
C ILE A 155 2.56 10.83 13.81
N LEU A 156 1.49 10.03 13.65
CA LEU A 156 0.20 10.26 14.30
C LEU A 156 0.34 10.14 15.82
N VAL A 157 1.05 9.12 16.30
CA VAL A 157 1.36 8.94 17.72
C VAL A 157 2.22 10.10 18.25
N ALA A 158 3.28 10.48 17.54
CA ALA A 158 4.16 11.58 17.94
C ALA A 158 3.40 12.91 18.09
N ARG A 159 2.39 13.18 17.26
CA ARG A 159 1.51 14.34 17.41
C ARG A 159 0.66 14.27 18.68
N ILE A 160 0.11 13.10 19.01
CA ILE A 160 -0.65 12.90 20.25
C ILE A 160 0.25 13.15 21.47
N TYR A 161 1.51 12.71 21.42
CA TYR A 161 2.49 12.99 22.47
C TYR A 161 2.75 14.49 22.65
N ALA A 162 2.82 15.24 21.54
CA ALA A 162 3.01 16.68 21.58
C ALA A 162 1.78 17.43 22.13
N LEU A 163 0.56 16.99 21.76
CA LEU A 163 -0.68 17.66 22.15
C LEU A 163 -1.13 17.34 23.59
N PHE A 164 -0.97 16.09 24.02
CA PHE A 164 -1.45 15.62 25.34
C PHE A 164 -0.34 15.55 26.38
N HIS A 165 0.49 16.58 26.46
CA HIS A 165 1.63 16.62 27.39
C HIS A 165 1.22 16.39 28.86
N SER A 166 0.04 16.89 29.28
CA SER A 166 -0.40 16.84 30.67
C SER A 166 -1.06 15.52 31.12
N THR A 167 -1.44 14.63 30.20
CA THR A 167 -2.19 13.40 30.54
C THR A 167 -1.46 12.14 30.06
N PRO A 168 -0.53 11.59 30.88
CA PRO A 168 0.33 10.47 30.46
C PRO A 168 -0.45 9.17 30.20
N LEU A 169 -1.65 9.03 30.79
CA LEU A 169 -2.52 7.88 30.56
C LEU A 169 -2.89 7.74 29.08
N VAL A 170 -3.26 8.85 28.43
CA VAL A 170 -3.63 8.86 27.00
C VAL A 170 -2.43 8.49 26.13
N GLN A 171 -1.24 9.00 26.47
CA GLN A 171 -0.02 8.69 25.75
C GLN A 171 0.35 7.20 25.84
N ILE A 172 0.29 6.63 27.05
CA ILE A 172 0.58 5.20 27.27
C ILE A 172 -0.43 4.34 26.51
N PHE A 173 -1.72 4.66 26.63
CA PHE A 173 -2.78 3.93 25.94
C PHE A 173 -2.56 3.91 24.43
N VAL A 174 -2.33 5.08 23.83
CA VAL A 174 -2.11 5.21 22.38
C VAL A 174 -0.84 4.47 21.93
N SER A 175 0.25 4.56 22.68
CA SER A 175 1.47 3.80 22.37
C SER A 175 1.30 2.29 22.46
N VAL A 176 0.57 1.81 23.46
CA VAL A 176 0.26 0.38 23.60
C VAL A 176 -0.60 -0.09 22.41
N CYS A 177 -1.62 0.67 22.04
CA CYS A 177 -2.44 0.37 20.86
C CYS A 177 -1.62 0.34 19.58
N TYR A 178 -0.69 1.28 19.39
CA TYR A 178 0.20 1.30 18.22
C TYR A 178 1.09 0.05 18.14
N VAL A 179 1.75 -0.33 19.24
CA VAL A 179 2.56 -1.56 19.27
C VAL A 179 1.70 -2.80 19.04
N ALA A 180 0.49 -2.84 19.62
CA ALA A 180 -0.46 -3.93 19.41
C ALA A 180 -0.88 -4.04 17.94
N SER A 181 -1.09 -2.92 17.24
CA SER A 181 -1.41 -2.91 15.80
C SER A 181 -0.28 -3.52 14.95
N ILE A 182 0.97 -3.13 15.20
CA ILE A 182 2.13 -3.71 14.48
C ILE A 182 2.25 -5.21 14.71
N ILE A 183 2.07 -5.66 15.96
CA ILE A 183 2.07 -7.08 16.32
C ILE A 183 0.92 -7.82 15.61
N ALA A 184 -0.30 -7.26 15.65
CA ALA A 184 -1.47 -7.86 15.03
C ALA A 184 -1.29 -8.01 13.52
N MET A 185 -0.71 -7.02 12.83
CA MET A 185 -0.40 -7.09 11.40
C MET A 185 0.64 -8.18 11.09
N ALA A 186 1.72 -8.27 11.88
CA ALA A 186 2.75 -9.30 11.68
C ALA A 186 2.24 -10.72 11.96
N VAL A 187 1.46 -10.89 13.04
CA VAL A 187 0.86 -12.17 13.41
C VAL A 187 -0.21 -12.58 12.39
N GLY A 188 -1.06 -11.64 11.96
CA GLY A 188 -2.07 -11.88 10.93
C GLY A 188 -1.44 -12.39 9.63
N LEU A 189 -0.34 -11.77 9.19
CA LEU A 189 0.42 -12.25 8.03
C LEU A 189 0.98 -13.66 8.27
N ALA A 190 1.63 -13.90 9.42
CA ALA A 190 2.22 -15.20 9.73
C ALA A 190 1.19 -16.34 9.80
N LEU A 191 -0.01 -16.05 10.29
CA LEU A 191 -1.10 -17.02 10.37
C LEU A 191 -1.83 -17.23 9.03
N ALA A 192 -1.90 -16.19 8.19
CA ALA A 192 -2.56 -16.28 6.90
C ALA A 192 -1.78 -17.14 5.89
N VAL A 193 -0.45 -17.03 5.88
CA VAL A 193 0.43 -17.70 4.89
C VAL A 193 0.26 -19.23 4.81
N PRO A 194 0.27 -20.01 5.92
CA PRO A 194 0.22 -21.48 5.84
C PRO A 194 -1.12 -22.04 5.34
N GLU A 195 -2.20 -21.26 5.41
CA GLU A 195 -3.55 -21.72 5.07
C GLU A 195 -3.95 -21.41 3.62
N VAL A 196 -3.07 -20.74 2.87
CA VAL A 196 -3.32 -20.35 1.47
C VAL A 196 -2.55 -21.25 0.52
N THR A 197 -3.21 -21.72 -0.54
CA THR A 197 -2.54 -22.49 -1.60
C THR A 197 -2.29 -21.61 -2.83
N PHE A 198 -1.07 -21.70 -3.37
CA PHE A 198 -0.62 -20.89 -4.51
C PHE A 198 -0.50 -21.73 -5.79
N ASP A 199 -0.82 -21.13 -6.94
CA ASP A 199 -0.50 -21.71 -8.26
C ASP A 199 0.92 -21.38 -8.73
N GLY A 200 1.28 -21.84 -9.93
CA GLY A 200 2.60 -21.57 -10.55
C GLY A 200 2.83 -20.12 -10.98
N ILE A 201 1.85 -19.23 -10.80
CA ILE A 201 1.93 -17.79 -11.06
C ILE A 201 1.86 -17.02 -9.72
N CYS A 202 2.04 -17.73 -8.60
CA CYS A 202 1.92 -17.24 -7.22
C CYS A 202 0.58 -16.55 -6.91
N HIS A 203 -0.47 -16.89 -7.64
CA HIS A 203 -1.83 -16.42 -7.36
C HIS A 203 -2.49 -17.35 -6.32
N THR A 204 -3.29 -16.75 -5.44
CA THR A 204 -4.01 -17.49 -4.40
C THR A 204 -5.18 -18.25 -5.04
N THR A 205 -5.18 -19.57 -4.94
CA THR A 205 -6.18 -20.42 -5.62
C THR A 205 -7.27 -20.89 -4.67
N ASN A 206 -6.89 -21.26 -3.45
CA ASN A 206 -7.83 -21.67 -2.43
C ASN A 206 -7.36 -21.18 -1.06
N VAL A 207 -8.33 -20.85 -0.24
CA VAL A 207 -8.14 -20.61 1.19
C VAL A 207 -8.68 -21.84 1.90
N SER A 208 -7.87 -22.46 2.74
CA SER A 208 -8.33 -23.59 3.55
C SER A 208 -9.51 -23.14 4.43
N GLN A 209 -10.57 -23.96 4.45
CA GLN A 209 -11.78 -23.65 5.22
C GLN A 209 -11.49 -23.50 6.73
N LYS A 210 -10.36 -24.01 7.22
CA LYS A 210 -9.92 -23.88 8.62
C LYS A 210 -9.45 -22.46 8.96
N ALA A 211 -8.93 -21.70 7.99
CA ALA A 211 -8.57 -20.30 8.19
C ALA A 211 -9.78 -19.40 8.42
N ILE A 212 -10.89 -19.69 7.74
CA ILE A 212 -12.11 -18.87 7.79
C ILE A 212 -12.83 -19.01 9.14
N ILE A 213 -12.66 -20.15 9.83
CA ILE A 213 -13.37 -20.46 11.08
C ILE A 213 -12.61 -19.96 12.32
N ASN A 214 -11.30 -19.68 12.21
CA ASN A 214 -10.42 -19.31 13.33
C ASN A 214 -10.06 -17.81 13.40
N VAL A 215 -10.57 -16.98 12.49
CA VAL A 215 -10.46 -15.51 12.51
C VAL A 215 -11.77 -14.92 13.02
#